data_AF-A0A5M8P349-F1
#
_entry.id   AF-A0A5M8P349-F1
#
_cell.length_a   1.000
_cell.length_b   1.000
_cell.length_c   1.000
_cell.angle_alpha   90.00
_cell.angle_beta   90.00
_cell.angle_gamma   90.00
#
_symmetry.space_group_name_H-M   'P 1'
#
loop_
_entity.id
_entity.type
_entity.pdbx_description
1 polymer ?
#
loop_
_entity_poly.entity_id
_entity_poly.type
_entity_poly.pdbx_seq_one_letter_code
_entity_poly.pdbx_strand_id
1 'polypeptide(L)'
;MKSITTAIENLPEELLTPQIVEAGIQEGEIELLNFLPPTYLTADNINRLVSSDKYSWRGFDLARVPVTCRNQAVCDCAVKKSINNYRHVPDKLKSHSMSEELMKLASKNIGLLEFIPEKDWSNEFVYKGICSIYGESSYNYNSRGRGYYSSNESNTNEKMRLIQILLSFAPRKIKNSKFYLGLFTHTKMSGANIQFLIPNKYKHDEYYRLLAGRDFSLIPQEKYSYEIFLSALGDKGTLSLYDVFKKENLKEKIMAVMDDVIADAIMKKAPQYFDSLPKQFQTVSRLLFTIDNHKDYYHYDNLIKDKKLLTKSVCKVLVKLNNNLPVFPDEIWNEDFVKFCMKITGSFYWFEQMPQRLQTQDMVNKAVEYSGYNVQYAHPSFINSHIAMKLYRKDGNLKKYLPSRFFTDFTATTGLPEEFFGGECSFLELKEKRKEYTYCQIGNTYIGFYTDGRYSNSSSFVIMTRLSLDDGQPQVVFNRRVGSFHKTWLEKQIADYDREFEKPAVSKMYKEVQLSPYYGVEPAGVKDDVQIFRNTFRGETVAFVAKRGERIESGNTREEAIEYFHSTYNEMKVA
;
A
#
# COMPACT_ATOMS: atom_id res chain seq x y z
N MET A 1 -56.30 -29.52 -14.69
CA MET A 1 -57.72 -29.70 -14.28
C MET A 1 -58.16 -28.43 -13.58
N LYS A 2 -59.39 -27.94 -13.81
CA LYS A 2 -59.95 -26.84 -13.00
C LYS A 2 -60.26 -27.39 -11.61
N SER A 3 -59.91 -26.65 -10.56
CA SER A 3 -60.19 -27.02 -9.16
C SER A 3 -61.70 -27.07 -8.90
N ILE A 4 -62.12 -27.88 -7.92
CA ILE A 4 -63.52 -27.92 -7.46
C ILE A 4 -63.94 -26.53 -6.97
N THR A 5 -63.02 -25.81 -6.31
CA THR A 5 -63.18 -24.43 -5.87
C THR A 5 -63.50 -23.48 -7.02
N THR A 6 -62.81 -23.59 -8.16
CA THR A 6 -63.11 -22.79 -9.37
C THR A 6 -64.46 -23.18 -10.00
N ALA A 7 -64.89 -24.44 -9.86
CA ALA A 7 -66.22 -24.84 -10.31
C ALA A 7 -67.32 -24.23 -9.43
N ILE A 8 -67.13 -24.22 -8.10
CA ILE A 8 -68.06 -23.61 -7.13
C ILE A 8 -68.19 -22.10 -7.35
N GLU A 9 -67.09 -21.39 -7.62
CA GLU A 9 -67.10 -19.95 -7.94
C GLU A 9 -68.07 -19.58 -9.08
N ASN A 10 -68.24 -20.47 -10.07
CA ASN A 10 -69.06 -20.23 -11.26
C ASN A 10 -70.45 -20.88 -11.18
N LEU A 11 -70.78 -21.52 -10.06
CA LEU A 11 -72.04 -22.25 -9.88
C LEU A 11 -73.09 -21.35 -9.22
N PRO A 12 -74.32 -21.26 -9.76
CA PRO A 12 -75.43 -20.60 -9.08
C PRO A 12 -75.71 -21.21 -7.71
N GLU A 13 -76.08 -20.37 -6.73
CA GLU A 13 -76.30 -20.78 -5.34
C GLU A 13 -77.37 -21.88 -5.21
N GLU A 14 -78.39 -21.87 -6.07
CA GLU A 14 -79.50 -22.84 -6.07
C GLU A 14 -79.06 -24.25 -6.45
N LEU A 15 -77.92 -24.38 -7.14
CA LEU A 15 -77.36 -25.66 -7.58
C LEU A 15 -76.27 -26.17 -6.64
N LEU A 16 -75.91 -25.41 -5.61
CA LEU A 16 -74.89 -25.78 -4.64
C LEU A 16 -75.48 -26.75 -3.61
N THR A 17 -75.05 -28.02 -3.68
CA THR A 17 -75.50 -29.06 -2.75
C THR A 17 -74.48 -29.27 -1.62
N PRO A 18 -74.89 -29.82 -0.46
CA PRO A 18 -73.96 -30.16 0.62
C PRO A 18 -72.81 -31.08 0.18
N GLN A 19 -73.05 -31.99 -0.76
CA GLN A 19 -72.03 -32.90 -1.29
C GLN A 19 -70.96 -32.16 -2.12
N ILE A 20 -71.37 -31.15 -2.91
CA ILE A 20 -70.43 -30.32 -3.68
C ILE A 20 -69.58 -29.47 -2.73
N VAL A 21 -70.20 -28.89 -1.70
CA VAL A 21 -69.49 -28.11 -0.67
C VAL A 21 -68.48 -28.98 0.08
N GLU A 22 -68.86 -30.19 0.50
CA GLU A 22 -67.97 -31.12 1.20
C GLU A 22 -66.78 -31.52 0.31
N ALA A 23 -67.01 -31.78 -0.98
CA ALA A 23 -65.93 -32.06 -1.94
C ALA A 23 -64.96 -30.87 -2.07
N GLY A 24 -65.47 -29.63 -2.09
CA GLY A 24 -64.64 -28.42 -2.07
C GLY A 24 -63.84 -28.25 -0.78
N ILE A 25 -64.42 -28.58 0.37
CA ILE A 25 -63.73 -28.53 1.66
C ILE A 25 -62.59 -29.55 1.73
N GLN A 26 -62.80 -30.75 1.17
CA GLN A 26 -61.78 -31.80 1.08
C GLN A 26 -60.63 -31.42 0.12
N GLU A 27 -60.92 -30.64 -0.93
CA GLU A 27 -59.88 -30.06 -1.79
C GLU A 27 -58.96 -29.12 -1.01
N GLY A 28 -59.48 -28.41 0.00
CA GLY A 28 -58.69 -27.67 0.98
C GLY A 28 -58.16 -26.32 0.51
N GLU A 29 -58.65 -25.78 -0.61
CA GLU A 29 -58.27 -24.46 -1.11
C GLU A 29 -58.96 -23.35 -0.30
N ILE A 30 -58.18 -22.53 0.41
CA ILE A 30 -58.70 -21.52 1.34
C ILE A 30 -59.55 -20.44 0.66
N GLU A 31 -59.35 -20.20 -0.65
CA GLU A 31 -60.14 -19.28 -1.48
C GLU A 31 -61.63 -19.66 -1.53
N LEU A 32 -61.98 -20.93 -1.27
CA LEU A 32 -63.36 -21.40 -1.26
C LEU A 32 -64.26 -20.58 -0.32
N LEU A 33 -63.70 -20.04 0.76
CA LEU A 33 -64.41 -19.14 1.68
C LEU A 33 -64.97 -17.88 0.99
N ASN A 34 -64.39 -17.46 -0.14
CA ASN A 34 -64.88 -16.34 -0.94
C ASN A 34 -66.07 -16.70 -1.83
N PHE A 35 -66.38 -17.99 -2.01
CA PHE A 35 -67.41 -18.45 -2.95
C PHE A 35 -68.58 -19.13 -2.25
N LEU A 36 -68.39 -19.58 -1.00
CA LEU A 36 -69.47 -20.19 -0.23
C LEU A 36 -70.57 -19.17 0.15
N PRO A 37 -71.85 -19.55 0.03
CA PRO A 37 -72.98 -18.81 0.59
C PRO A 37 -72.98 -18.78 2.13
N PRO A 38 -73.68 -17.82 2.76
CA PRO A 38 -73.74 -17.69 4.21
C PRO A 38 -74.21 -18.96 4.94
N THR A 39 -75.08 -19.76 4.33
CA THR A 39 -75.60 -21.01 4.88
C THR A 39 -74.51 -22.08 5.07
N TYR A 40 -73.44 -22.04 4.29
CA TYR A 40 -72.33 -23.01 4.33
C TYR A 40 -71.07 -22.48 5.03
N LEU A 41 -71.05 -21.20 5.40
CA LEU A 41 -69.98 -20.57 6.19
C LEU A 41 -70.12 -20.87 7.69
N THR A 42 -70.16 -22.16 8.03
CA THR A 42 -70.24 -22.65 9.41
C THR A 42 -68.85 -22.69 10.06
N ALA A 43 -68.81 -22.63 11.41
CA ALA A 43 -67.55 -22.68 12.14
C ALA A 43 -66.74 -23.96 11.84
N ASP A 44 -67.39 -25.10 11.65
CA ASP A 44 -66.73 -26.37 11.31
C ASP A 44 -66.04 -26.28 9.93
N ASN A 45 -66.79 -25.90 8.89
CA ASN A 45 -66.27 -25.79 7.53
C ASN A 45 -65.10 -24.79 7.44
N ILE A 46 -65.23 -23.63 8.10
CA ILE A 46 -64.18 -22.60 8.11
C ILE A 46 -62.90 -23.13 8.77
N ASN A 47 -63.02 -23.76 9.94
CA ASN A 47 -61.85 -24.27 10.67
C ASN A 47 -61.17 -25.42 9.93
N ARG A 48 -61.94 -26.29 9.26
CA ARG A 48 -61.41 -27.37 8.43
C ARG A 48 -60.57 -26.82 7.29
N LEU A 49 -61.05 -25.78 6.58
CA LEU A 49 -60.32 -25.12 5.50
C LEU A 49 -59.07 -24.37 6.01
N VAL A 50 -59.17 -23.64 7.12
CA VAL A 50 -58.01 -22.94 7.70
C VAL A 50 -56.93 -23.93 8.18
N SER A 51 -57.33 -25.07 8.73
CA SER A 51 -56.40 -26.10 9.21
C SER A 51 -55.76 -26.90 8.08
N SER A 52 -56.42 -26.99 6.92
CA SER A 52 -55.91 -27.71 5.74
C SER A 52 -55.07 -26.85 4.80
N ASP A 53 -54.91 -25.54 5.06
CA ASP A 53 -54.11 -24.63 4.23
C ASP A 53 -52.62 -25.00 4.24
N LYS A 54 -52.15 -25.59 3.13
CA LYS A 54 -50.77 -26.08 2.94
C LYS A 54 -49.85 -25.03 2.30
N TYR A 55 -49.79 -23.83 2.86
CA TYR A 55 -48.92 -22.74 2.38
C TYR A 55 -49.24 -22.24 0.96
N SER A 56 -50.52 -21.96 0.66
CA SER A 56 -50.88 -21.26 -0.58
C SER A 56 -50.61 -19.75 -0.49
N TRP A 57 -50.35 -19.08 -1.61
CA TRP A 57 -50.36 -17.60 -1.67
C TRP A 57 -51.78 -17.02 -1.72
N ARG A 58 -52.75 -17.89 -1.99
CA ARG A 58 -54.18 -17.59 -2.08
C ARG A 58 -54.76 -17.30 -0.70
N GLY A 59 -55.66 -16.33 -0.66
CA GLY A 59 -56.28 -15.83 0.57
C GLY A 59 -57.79 -15.68 0.44
N PHE A 60 -58.41 -15.23 1.53
CA PHE A 60 -59.84 -14.97 1.58
C PHE A 60 -60.13 -13.64 2.26
N ASP A 61 -61.29 -13.07 1.95
CA ASP A 61 -61.78 -11.85 2.59
C ASP A 61 -62.46 -12.19 3.92
N LEU A 62 -61.86 -11.76 5.02
CA LEU A 62 -62.39 -11.97 6.36
C LEU A 62 -63.76 -11.32 6.55
N ALA A 63 -64.11 -10.29 5.77
CA ALA A 63 -65.41 -9.65 5.82
C ALA A 63 -66.56 -10.63 5.48
N ARG A 64 -66.30 -11.63 4.62
CA ARG A 64 -67.28 -12.66 4.25
C ARG A 64 -67.54 -13.68 5.35
N VAL A 65 -66.56 -13.92 6.22
CA VAL A 65 -66.72 -14.85 7.34
C VAL A 65 -67.62 -14.24 8.41
N PRO A 66 -68.70 -14.92 8.86
CA PRO A 66 -69.54 -14.42 9.94
C PRO A 66 -68.73 -14.09 11.20
N VAL A 67 -69.03 -12.96 11.84
CA VAL A 67 -68.27 -12.47 13.02
C VAL A 67 -68.23 -13.52 14.15
N THR A 68 -69.32 -14.27 14.35
CA THR A 68 -69.42 -15.36 15.33
C THR A 68 -68.49 -16.54 15.05
N CYS A 69 -68.03 -16.71 13.81
CA CYS A 69 -67.11 -17.76 13.38
C CYS A 69 -65.65 -17.29 13.30
N ARG A 70 -65.38 -15.99 13.47
CA ARG A 70 -64.01 -15.43 13.49
C ARG A 70 -63.36 -15.75 14.83
N ASN A 71 -62.57 -16.82 14.88
CA ASN A 71 -61.69 -17.12 16.02
C ASN A 71 -60.24 -16.68 15.72
N GLN A 72 -59.34 -16.87 16.69
CA GLN A 72 -57.93 -16.43 16.57
C GLN A 72 -57.23 -17.04 15.36
N ALA A 73 -57.34 -18.36 15.15
CA ALA A 73 -56.67 -19.06 14.05
C ALA A 73 -57.17 -18.57 12.67
N VAL A 74 -58.48 -18.37 12.53
CA VAL A 74 -59.08 -17.83 11.30
C VAL A 74 -58.57 -16.40 11.02
N CYS A 75 -58.52 -15.55 12.05
CA CYS A 75 -58.04 -14.18 11.91
C CYS A 75 -56.54 -14.12 11.59
N ASP A 76 -55.71 -14.92 12.29
CA ASP A 76 -54.27 -15.01 12.06
C ASP A 76 -53.98 -15.46 10.63
N CYS A 77 -54.70 -16.49 10.15
CA CYS A 77 -54.61 -16.95 8.76
C CYS A 77 -54.98 -15.82 7.78
N ALA A 78 -56.14 -15.19 7.97
CA ALA A 78 -56.60 -14.12 7.08
C ALA A 78 -55.62 -12.95 6.97
N VAL A 79 -55.09 -12.46 8.10
CA VAL A 79 -54.13 -11.35 8.14
C VAL A 79 -52.80 -11.74 7.51
N LYS A 80 -52.31 -12.96 7.77
CA LYS A 80 -51.07 -13.48 7.17
C LYS A 80 -51.16 -13.57 5.64
N LYS A 81 -52.33 -13.89 5.09
CA LYS A 81 -52.56 -13.94 3.64
C LYS A 81 -52.71 -12.55 3.03
N SER A 82 -53.41 -11.65 3.72
CA SER A 82 -53.61 -10.27 3.29
C SER A 82 -53.79 -9.37 4.49
N ILE A 83 -52.85 -8.42 4.66
CA ILE A 83 -52.88 -7.48 5.79
C ILE A 83 -54.15 -6.61 5.79
N ASN A 84 -54.80 -6.41 4.64
CA ASN A 84 -56.08 -5.71 4.54
C ASN A 84 -57.18 -6.35 5.37
N ASN A 85 -57.11 -7.66 5.66
CA ASN A 85 -58.08 -8.32 6.54
C ASN A 85 -58.04 -7.83 7.98
N TYR A 86 -56.96 -7.14 8.41
CA TYR A 86 -56.79 -6.65 9.77
C TYR A 86 -57.96 -5.77 10.26
N ARG A 87 -58.55 -4.95 9.38
CA ARG A 87 -59.71 -4.10 9.72
C ARG A 87 -60.98 -4.87 10.09
N HIS A 88 -61.07 -6.13 9.66
CA HIS A 88 -62.21 -7.01 9.92
C HIS A 88 -61.98 -7.94 11.12
N VAL A 89 -60.80 -7.91 11.74
CA VAL A 89 -60.51 -8.68 12.95
C VAL A 89 -61.22 -8.04 14.15
N PRO A 90 -62.01 -8.81 14.93
CA PRO A 90 -62.61 -8.31 16.17
C PRO A 90 -61.55 -7.81 17.17
N ASP A 91 -61.81 -6.70 17.87
CA ASP A 91 -60.80 -6.05 18.75
C ASP A 91 -60.20 -6.97 19.81
N LYS A 92 -60.98 -7.92 20.34
CA LYS A 92 -60.52 -8.90 21.33
C LYS A 92 -59.52 -9.92 20.77
N LEU A 93 -59.50 -10.11 19.44
CA LEU A 93 -58.67 -11.08 18.73
C LEU A 93 -57.50 -10.45 17.97
N LYS A 94 -57.41 -9.11 17.96
CA LYS A 94 -56.22 -8.42 17.42
C LYS A 94 -55.01 -8.76 18.30
N SER A 95 -54.12 -9.56 17.74
CA SER A 95 -52.89 -9.98 18.42
C SER A 95 -51.76 -8.98 18.15
N HIS A 96 -50.80 -8.91 19.08
CA HIS A 96 -49.62 -8.07 18.90
C HIS A 96 -48.85 -8.42 17.62
N SER A 97 -48.77 -9.71 17.27
CA SER A 97 -48.10 -10.18 16.06
C SER A 97 -48.74 -9.66 14.77
N MET A 98 -50.08 -9.60 14.70
CA MET A 98 -50.77 -8.99 13.56
C MET A 98 -50.44 -7.50 13.44
N SER A 99 -50.48 -6.78 14.56
CA SER A 99 -50.14 -5.36 14.62
C SER A 99 -48.69 -5.13 14.16
N GLU A 100 -47.75 -5.99 14.55
CA GLU A 100 -46.34 -5.92 14.10
C GLU A 100 -46.20 -6.13 12.60
N GLU A 101 -46.91 -7.09 12.03
CA GLU A 101 -46.86 -7.34 10.59
C GLU A 101 -47.43 -6.16 9.80
N LEU A 102 -48.53 -5.57 10.28
CA LEU A 102 -49.06 -4.32 9.72
C LEU A 102 -48.02 -3.21 9.74
N MET A 103 -47.30 -3.07 10.85
CA MET A 103 -46.31 -2.01 11.04
C MET A 103 -45.07 -2.18 10.13
N LYS A 104 -44.66 -3.41 9.84
CA LYS A 104 -43.61 -3.68 8.83
C LYS A 104 -44.02 -3.26 7.42
N LEU A 105 -45.32 -3.23 7.14
CA LEU A 105 -45.92 -2.88 5.84
C LEU A 105 -46.61 -1.50 5.87
N ALA A 106 -46.28 -0.65 6.83
CA ALA A 106 -46.95 0.63 7.08
C ALA A 106 -46.94 1.57 5.86
N SER A 107 -45.88 1.53 5.04
CA SER A 107 -45.76 2.37 3.84
C SER A 107 -46.89 2.17 2.83
N LYS A 108 -47.40 0.95 2.71
CA LYS A 108 -48.48 0.58 1.77
C LYS A 108 -49.86 0.53 2.42
N ASN A 109 -49.91 0.50 3.75
CA ASN A 109 -51.13 0.19 4.51
C ASN A 109 -51.41 1.21 5.62
N ILE A 110 -51.01 2.47 5.42
CA ILE A 110 -51.13 3.51 6.44
C ILE A 110 -52.58 3.74 6.91
N GLY A 111 -53.56 3.52 6.02
CA GLY A 111 -54.98 3.62 6.36
C GLY A 111 -55.47 2.53 7.32
N LEU A 112 -54.70 1.46 7.55
CA LEU A 112 -55.07 0.42 8.52
C LEU A 112 -54.60 0.73 9.95
N LEU A 113 -53.77 1.77 10.14
CA LEU A 113 -53.23 2.12 11.45
C LEU A 113 -54.33 2.55 12.45
N GLU A 114 -55.47 3.04 11.96
CA GLU A 114 -56.63 3.41 12.78
C GLU A 114 -57.21 2.23 13.57
N PHE A 115 -57.01 1.00 13.08
CA PHE A 115 -57.54 -0.21 13.69
C PHE A 115 -56.63 -0.80 14.78
N ILE A 116 -55.43 -0.24 15.00
CA ILE A 116 -54.47 -0.78 15.97
C ILE A 116 -54.94 -0.47 17.40
N PRO A 117 -55.09 -1.47 18.28
CA PRO A 117 -55.48 -1.26 19.67
C PRO A 117 -54.51 -0.33 20.42
N GLU A 118 -55.02 0.55 21.28
CA GLU A 118 -54.19 1.53 22.00
C GLU A 118 -53.08 0.86 22.85
N LYS A 119 -53.34 -0.36 23.36
CA LYS A 119 -52.40 -1.16 24.16
C LYS A 119 -51.16 -1.62 23.39
N ASP A 120 -51.23 -1.73 22.07
CA ASP A 120 -50.14 -2.27 21.24
C ASP A 120 -49.12 -1.18 20.85
N TRP A 121 -49.49 0.09 20.99
CA TRP A 121 -48.59 1.19 20.66
C TRP A 121 -47.45 1.28 21.68
N SER A 122 -46.22 1.15 21.20
CA SER A 122 -44.97 1.32 21.96
C SER A 122 -43.94 2.11 21.15
N ASN A 123 -42.86 2.59 21.80
CA ASN A 123 -41.78 3.29 21.09
C ASN A 123 -41.17 2.41 19.99
N GLU A 124 -40.87 1.15 20.31
CA GLU A 124 -40.27 0.19 19.36
C GLU A 124 -41.20 -0.05 18.16
N PHE A 125 -42.50 -0.21 18.44
CA PHE A 125 -43.51 -0.40 17.43
C PHE A 125 -43.56 0.76 16.43
N VAL A 126 -43.54 2.00 16.94
CA VAL A 126 -43.51 3.20 16.09
C VAL A 126 -42.20 3.30 15.31
N TYR A 127 -41.04 2.95 15.89
CA TYR A 127 -39.77 2.93 15.16
C TYR A 127 -39.77 1.91 14.02
N LYS A 128 -40.37 0.72 14.21
CA LYS A 128 -40.54 -0.27 13.12
C LYS A 128 -41.29 0.33 11.94
N GLY A 129 -42.38 1.06 12.21
CA GLY A 129 -43.17 1.74 11.18
C GLY A 129 -42.39 2.83 10.46
N ILE A 130 -41.67 3.66 11.21
CA ILE A 130 -40.78 4.69 10.64
C ILE A 130 -39.71 4.04 9.75
N CYS A 131 -39.08 2.95 10.21
CA CYS A 131 -38.07 2.23 9.44
C CYS A 131 -38.64 1.59 8.17
N SER A 132 -39.87 1.07 8.22
CA SER A 132 -40.59 0.56 7.03
C SER A 132 -40.78 1.66 5.99
N ILE A 133 -41.35 2.81 6.39
CA ILE A 133 -41.61 3.94 5.49
C ILE A 133 -40.31 4.56 4.96
N TYR A 134 -39.34 4.78 5.84
CA TYR A 134 -38.11 5.48 5.48
C TYR A 134 -37.17 4.60 4.63
N GLY A 135 -37.09 3.31 4.97
CA GLY A 135 -36.20 2.33 4.37
C GLY A 135 -36.67 1.73 3.04
N GLU A 136 -37.92 1.97 2.61
CA GLU A 136 -38.41 1.43 1.34
C GLU A 136 -37.64 2.05 0.16
N SER A 137 -36.83 1.22 -0.51
CA SER A 137 -36.22 1.56 -1.80
C SER A 137 -37.31 1.63 -2.86
N SER A 138 -37.34 2.70 -3.65
CA SER A 138 -38.30 2.87 -4.75
C SER A 138 -37.99 1.92 -5.91
N TYR A 139 -38.14 0.62 -5.70
CA TYR A 139 -38.24 -0.34 -6.80
C TYR A 139 -39.71 -0.36 -7.24
N ASN A 140 -40.08 0.64 -8.04
CA ASN A 140 -41.33 0.64 -8.78
C ASN A 140 -41.30 -0.54 -9.78
N TYR A 141 -41.87 -1.67 -9.40
CA TYR A 141 -42.08 -2.80 -10.31
C TYR A 141 -43.21 -2.56 -11.35
N ASN A 142 -43.82 -1.37 -11.35
CA ASN A 142 -44.94 -1.01 -12.23
C ASN A 142 -44.72 0.30 -13.01
N SER A 143 -43.60 0.43 -13.72
CA SER A 143 -43.45 1.51 -14.70
C SER A 143 -42.96 1.00 -16.05
N ARG A 144 -43.81 0.19 -16.72
CA ARG A 144 -43.79 0.05 -18.19
C ARG A 144 -44.42 1.27 -18.87
N GLY A 145 -43.99 2.47 -18.49
CA GLY A 145 -44.52 3.71 -19.06
C GLY A 145 -43.74 4.92 -18.56
N ARG A 146 -42.95 5.49 -19.47
CA ARG A 146 -42.32 6.83 -19.44
C ARG A 146 -41.59 7.24 -18.15
N GLY A 147 -40.28 7.28 -18.27
CA GLY A 147 -39.40 7.88 -17.28
C GLY A 147 -39.77 9.32 -16.94
N TYR A 148 -40.00 9.54 -15.65
CA TYR A 148 -39.57 10.74 -14.98
C TYR A 148 -38.72 10.26 -13.79
N TYR A 149 -37.46 10.66 -13.78
CA TYR A 149 -36.63 10.60 -12.58
C TYR A 149 -37.34 11.44 -11.50
N SER A 150 -38.18 10.82 -10.67
CA SER A 150 -38.66 11.47 -9.46
C SER A 150 -37.41 11.80 -8.64
N SER A 151 -37.13 13.08 -8.43
CA SER A 151 -35.93 13.48 -7.70
C SER A 151 -35.94 12.82 -6.32
N ASN A 152 -34.75 12.45 -5.83
CA ASN A 152 -34.59 11.87 -4.49
C ASN A 152 -35.30 12.69 -3.40
N GLU A 153 -35.40 14.01 -3.61
CA GLU A 153 -36.08 14.96 -2.73
C GLU A 153 -37.61 14.79 -2.73
N SER A 154 -38.25 14.61 -3.89
CA SER A 154 -39.70 14.38 -3.98
C SER A 154 -40.12 13.10 -3.25
N ASN A 155 -39.33 12.03 -3.40
CA ASN A 155 -39.54 10.77 -2.71
C ASN A 155 -39.32 10.90 -1.18
N THR A 156 -38.29 11.66 -0.77
CA THR A 156 -38.05 11.93 0.66
C THR A 156 -39.20 12.71 1.30
N ASN A 157 -39.73 13.73 0.61
CA ASN A 157 -40.87 14.51 1.10
C ASN A 157 -42.13 13.66 1.28
N GLU A 158 -42.40 12.74 0.36
CA GLU A 158 -43.53 11.80 0.48
C GLU A 158 -43.36 10.87 1.69
N LYS A 159 -42.17 10.28 1.87
CA LYS A 159 -41.86 9.45 3.05
C LYS A 159 -42.03 10.23 4.35
N MET A 160 -41.59 11.49 4.41
CA MET A 160 -41.74 12.32 5.59
C MET A 160 -43.20 12.64 5.90
N ARG A 161 -44.05 12.88 4.88
CA ARG A 161 -45.50 13.04 5.05
C ARG A 161 -46.14 11.77 5.62
N LEU A 162 -45.79 10.60 5.09
CA LEU A 162 -46.28 9.31 5.61
C LEU A 162 -45.85 9.09 7.07
N ILE A 163 -44.61 9.44 7.44
CA ILE A 163 -44.17 9.37 8.84
C ILE A 163 -44.98 10.32 9.72
N GLN A 164 -45.26 11.54 9.29
CA GLN A 164 -46.10 12.47 10.05
C GLN A 164 -47.53 11.93 10.24
N ILE A 165 -48.10 11.30 9.20
CA ILE A 165 -49.41 10.63 9.29
C ILE A 165 -49.33 9.48 10.31
N LEU A 166 -48.31 8.62 10.24
CA LEU A 166 -48.10 7.54 11.21
C LEU A 166 -48.01 8.08 12.66
N LEU A 167 -47.25 9.15 12.87
CA LEU A 167 -47.11 9.81 14.17
C LEU A 167 -48.42 10.46 14.64
N SER A 168 -49.35 10.79 13.73
CA SER A 168 -50.67 11.32 14.09
C SER A 168 -51.55 10.26 14.76
N PHE A 169 -51.43 8.99 14.35
CA PHE A 169 -52.11 7.84 14.99
C PHE A 169 -51.46 7.45 16.32
N ALA A 170 -50.14 7.61 16.46
CA ALA A 170 -49.44 7.25 17.67
C ALA A 170 -49.96 8.03 18.91
N PRO A 171 -50.31 7.33 20.02
CA PRO A 171 -50.79 7.97 21.25
C PRO A 171 -49.85 9.06 21.80
N ARG A 172 -50.43 10.12 22.37
CA ARG A 172 -49.65 11.25 22.93
C ARG A 172 -48.65 10.82 24.02
N LYS A 173 -48.99 9.80 24.81
CA LYS A 173 -48.14 9.25 25.89
C LYS A 173 -46.78 8.72 25.40
N ILE A 174 -46.71 8.28 24.14
CA ILE A 174 -45.50 7.74 23.49
C ILE A 174 -44.61 8.87 22.99
N LYS A 175 -45.18 9.95 22.46
CA LYS A 175 -44.49 11.09 21.83
C LYS A 175 -43.83 12.03 22.87
N ASN A 176 -43.02 11.46 23.75
CA ASN A 176 -42.23 12.15 24.76
C ASN A 176 -40.76 12.33 24.30
N SER A 177 -39.93 12.98 25.13
CA SER A 177 -38.53 13.25 24.81
C SER A 177 -37.76 11.97 24.44
N LYS A 178 -37.90 10.90 25.26
CA LYS A 178 -37.20 9.62 25.04
C LYS A 178 -37.54 9.01 23.68
N PHE A 179 -38.78 9.12 23.23
CA PHE A 179 -39.18 8.65 21.90
C PHE A 179 -38.50 9.45 20.79
N TYR A 180 -38.56 10.78 20.86
CA TYR A 180 -37.99 11.63 19.81
C TYR A 180 -36.47 11.51 19.73
N LEU A 181 -35.77 11.47 20.87
CA LEU A 181 -34.31 11.27 20.92
C LEU A 181 -33.92 9.86 20.45
N GLY A 182 -34.76 8.85 20.71
CA GLY A 182 -34.52 7.49 20.23
C GLY A 182 -34.54 7.34 18.71
N LEU A 183 -35.06 8.33 17.95
CA LEU A 183 -34.95 8.35 16.49
C LEU A 183 -33.49 8.29 16.02
N PHE A 184 -32.56 8.92 16.75
CA PHE A 184 -31.13 8.89 16.43
C PHE A 184 -30.50 7.51 16.58
N THR A 185 -31.09 6.61 17.37
CA THR A 185 -30.52 5.29 17.66
C THR A 185 -31.24 4.20 16.88
N HIS A 186 -32.57 4.27 16.82
CA HIS A 186 -33.41 3.19 16.30
C HIS A 186 -33.79 3.35 14.83
N THR A 187 -33.40 4.46 14.19
CA THR A 187 -33.70 4.72 12.77
C THR A 187 -32.45 5.09 11.98
N LYS A 188 -32.55 4.95 10.65
CA LYS A 188 -31.54 5.39 9.69
C LYS A 188 -31.84 6.79 9.10
N MET A 189 -32.70 7.55 9.76
CA MET A 189 -33.10 8.87 9.28
C MET A 189 -31.90 9.84 9.24
N SER A 190 -31.92 10.77 8.28
CA SER A 190 -30.92 11.84 8.21
C SER A 190 -31.11 12.83 9.37
N GLY A 191 -30.05 13.55 9.73
CA GLY A 191 -30.10 14.57 10.78
C GLY A 191 -31.19 15.62 10.52
N ALA A 192 -31.29 16.10 9.27
CA ALA A 192 -32.28 17.10 8.86
C ALA A 192 -33.73 16.61 9.04
N ASN A 193 -34.00 15.36 8.67
CA ASN A 193 -35.34 14.77 8.81
C ASN A 193 -35.71 14.53 10.28
N ILE A 194 -34.76 14.11 11.12
CA ILE A 194 -34.97 14.00 12.56
C ILE A 194 -35.22 15.40 13.16
N GLN A 195 -34.41 16.41 12.81
CA GLN A 195 -34.58 17.78 13.26
C GLN A 195 -35.94 18.37 12.92
N PHE A 196 -36.47 18.03 11.74
CA PHE A 196 -37.81 18.43 11.31
C PHE A 196 -38.92 17.79 12.16
N LEU A 197 -38.79 16.52 12.53
CA LEU A 197 -39.81 15.80 13.30
C LEU A 197 -39.81 16.13 14.79
N ILE A 198 -38.65 16.43 15.38
CA ILE A 198 -38.53 16.65 16.82
C ILE A 198 -39.12 18.03 17.19
N PRO A 199 -40.12 18.09 18.08
CA PRO A 199 -40.65 19.35 18.60
C PRO A 199 -39.57 20.18 19.32
N ASN A 200 -39.63 21.52 19.18
CA ASN A 200 -38.63 22.42 19.77
C ASN A 200 -38.48 22.28 21.29
N LYS A 201 -39.56 21.92 22.02
CA LYS A 201 -39.55 21.65 23.46
C LYS A 201 -38.70 20.44 23.89
N TYR A 202 -38.19 19.64 22.96
CA TYR A 202 -37.29 18.52 23.24
C TYR A 202 -35.86 18.75 22.69
N LYS A 203 -35.59 19.92 22.08
CA LYS A 203 -34.27 20.27 21.53
C LYS A 203 -33.38 20.90 22.59
N HIS A 204 -32.97 20.08 23.55
CA HIS A 204 -32.02 20.45 24.62
C HIS A 204 -30.64 19.85 24.36
N ASP A 205 -29.74 19.89 25.35
CA ASP A 205 -28.32 19.52 25.17
C ASP A 205 -28.12 18.08 24.66
N GLU A 206 -28.91 17.11 25.15
CA GLU A 206 -28.86 15.73 24.68
C GLU A 206 -29.24 15.60 23.19
N TYR A 207 -30.22 16.37 22.73
CA TYR A 207 -30.60 16.42 21.30
C TYR A 207 -29.43 16.90 20.44
N TYR A 208 -28.77 17.99 20.83
CA TYR A 208 -27.64 18.51 20.06
C TYR A 208 -26.45 17.55 20.09
N ARG A 209 -26.21 16.85 21.21
CA ARG A 209 -25.18 15.81 21.31
C ARG A 209 -25.43 14.68 20.32
N LEU A 210 -26.64 14.14 20.29
CA LEU A 210 -27.04 13.08 19.36
C LEU A 210 -27.02 13.55 17.89
N LEU A 211 -27.46 14.79 17.64
CA LEU A 211 -27.42 15.38 16.31
C LEU A 211 -25.98 15.59 15.83
N ALA A 212 -25.05 16.00 16.68
CA ALA A 212 -23.64 16.20 16.32
C ALA A 212 -22.98 14.89 15.86
N GLY A 213 -23.34 13.77 16.48
CA GLY A 213 -22.91 12.43 16.06
C GLY A 213 -23.58 11.93 14.77
N ARG A 214 -24.59 12.63 14.25
CA ARG A 214 -25.33 12.26 13.02
C ARG A 214 -25.06 13.21 11.87
N ASP A 215 -25.11 14.50 12.11
CA ASP A 215 -24.94 15.59 11.16
C ASP A 215 -24.50 16.87 11.88
N PHE A 216 -23.19 17.08 11.99
CA PHE A 216 -22.63 18.26 12.64
C PHE A 216 -22.99 19.57 11.93
N SER A 217 -23.24 19.53 10.61
CA SER A 217 -23.52 20.74 9.82
C SER A 217 -24.80 21.46 10.24
N LEU A 218 -25.70 20.75 10.92
CA LEU A 218 -26.97 21.27 11.42
C LEU A 218 -26.87 21.87 12.83
N ILE A 219 -25.71 21.77 13.49
CA ILE A 219 -25.52 22.30 14.84
C ILE A 219 -25.25 23.80 14.77
N PRO A 220 -26.08 24.64 15.42
CA PRO A 220 -25.82 26.07 15.52
C PRO A 220 -24.51 26.35 16.26
N GLN A 221 -23.77 27.38 15.83
CA GLN A 221 -22.44 27.67 16.36
C GLN A 221 -22.47 28.00 17.86
N GLU A 222 -23.54 28.63 18.35
CA GLU A 222 -23.77 28.94 19.76
C GLU A 222 -23.94 27.69 20.64
N LYS A 223 -24.13 26.51 20.04
CA LYS A 223 -24.23 25.23 20.74
C LYS A 223 -22.92 24.45 20.76
N TYR A 224 -21.86 24.94 20.10
CA TYR A 224 -20.57 24.25 20.12
C TYR A 224 -20.03 24.15 21.55
N SER A 225 -19.67 22.94 21.94
CA SER A 225 -19.16 22.60 23.27
C SER A 225 -18.27 21.37 23.17
N TYR A 226 -17.55 21.07 24.24
CA TYR A 226 -16.70 19.88 24.35
C TYR A 226 -17.46 18.59 23.95
N GLU A 227 -18.62 18.35 24.57
CA GLU A 227 -19.46 17.16 24.34
C GLU A 227 -19.95 17.04 22.89
N ILE A 228 -20.22 18.17 22.24
CA ILE A 228 -20.68 18.25 20.86
C ILE A 228 -19.55 17.86 19.91
N PHE A 229 -18.35 18.42 20.10
CA PHE A 229 -17.19 18.05 19.30
C PHE A 229 -16.79 16.59 19.51
N LEU A 230 -16.78 16.11 20.75
CA LEU A 230 -16.47 14.71 21.04
C LEU A 230 -17.46 13.75 20.35
N SER A 231 -18.75 14.07 20.38
CA SER A 231 -19.78 13.28 19.69
C SER A 231 -19.59 13.29 18.16
N ALA A 232 -19.23 14.44 17.59
CA ALA A 232 -18.99 14.59 16.16
C ALA A 232 -17.68 13.95 15.69
N LEU A 233 -16.69 13.82 16.57
CA LEU A 233 -15.43 13.12 16.36
C LEU A 233 -15.52 11.61 16.63
N GLY A 234 -16.58 11.13 17.27
CA GLY A 234 -16.81 9.70 17.49
C GLY A 234 -16.94 8.90 16.18
N ASP A 235 -16.91 7.57 16.27
CA ASP A 235 -16.83 6.65 15.12
C ASP A 235 -17.94 6.85 14.06
N LYS A 236 -19.13 7.30 14.48
CA LYS A 236 -20.27 7.58 13.59
C LYS A 236 -20.42 9.05 13.20
N GLY A 237 -19.63 9.93 13.81
CA GLY A 237 -19.74 11.38 13.67
C GLY A 237 -19.24 11.89 12.32
N THR A 238 -19.88 12.94 11.81
CA THR A 238 -19.74 13.45 10.44
C THR A 238 -18.91 14.72 10.32
N LEU A 239 -18.24 15.15 11.39
CA LEU A 239 -17.40 16.35 11.37
C LEU A 239 -16.28 16.23 10.32
N SER A 240 -16.29 17.13 9.34
CA SER A 240 -15.22 17.24 8.35
C SER A 240 -14.00 17.90 8.99
N LEU A 241 -12.93 17.13 9.20
CA LEU A 241 -11.67 17.66 9.73
C LEU A 241 -10.99 18.64 8.76
N TYR A 242 -11.18 18.47 7.45
CA TYR A 242 -10.77 19.47 6.47
C TYR A 242 -11.41 20.84 6.74
N ASP A 243 -12.71 20.86 7.02
CA ASP A 243 -13.41 22.11 7.35
C ASP A 243 -12.95 22.68 8.69
N VAL A 244 -12.69 21.82 9.68
CA VAL A 244 -12.17 22.23 10.99
C VAL A 244 -10.87 23.00 10.85
N PHE A 245 -9.92 22.52 10.04
CA PHE A 245 -8.63 23.18 9.88
C PHE A 245 -8.62 24.30 8.83
N LYS A 246 -9.64 24.39 7.97
CA LYS A 246 -9.78 25.45 6.95
C LYS A 246 -10.60 26.67 7.41
N LYS A 247 -11.64 26.46 8.24
CA LYS A 247 -12.55 27.52 8.68
C LYS A 247 -12.10 28.05 10.03
N GLU A 248 -11.56 29.27 10.07
CA GLU A 248 -10.92 29.81 11.29
C GLU A 248 -11.87 29.87 12.49
N ASN A 249 -13.14 30.22 12.27
CA ASN A 249 -14.16 30.24 13.32
C ASN A 249 -14.42 28.87 13.96
N LEU A 250 -14.37 27.79 13.18
CA LEU A 250 -14.57 26.42 13.67
C LEU A 250 -13.31 25.92 14.37
N LYS A 251 -12.15 26.23 13.79
CA LYS A 251 -10.83 25.98 14.36
C LYS A 251 -10.70 26.60 15.74
N GLU A 252 -10.94 27.90 15.89
CA GLU A 252 -10.88 28.59 17.18
C GLU A 252 -11.76 27.92 18.24
N LYS A 253 -12.99 27.54 17.86
CA LYS A 253 -13.95 26.90 18.78
C LYS A 253 -13.50 25.52 19.24
N ILE A 254 -12.98 24.68 18.35
CA ILE A 254 -12.49 23.35 18.74
C ILE A 254 -11.20 23.46 19.56
N MET A 255 -10.30 24.39 19.20
CA MET A 255 -9.04 24.59 19.91
C MET A 255 -9.28 25.10 21.35
N ALA A 256 -10.30 25.93 21.55
CA ALA A 256 -10.64 26.47 22.86
C ALA A 256 -11.10 25.40 23.88
N VAL A 257 -11.60 24.25 23.40
CA VAL A 257 -12.05 23.14 24.26
C VAL A 257 -11.18 21.89 24.14
N MET A 258 -10.09 21.95 23.37
CA MET A 258 -9.26 20.79 23.07
C MET A 258 -8.50 20.33 24.32
N ASP A 259 -8.58 19.03 24.57
CA ASP A 259 -7.76 18.28 25.51
C ASP A 259 -7.14 17.07 24.80
N ASP A 260 -6.50 16.18 25.56
CA ASP A 260 -5.91 14.96 25.00
C ASP A 260 -6.95 14.04 24.35
N VAL A 261 -8.19 13.99 24.86
CA VAL A 261 -9.25 13.14 24.32
C VAL A 261 -9.69 13.63 22.94
N ILE A 262 -9.93 14.93 22.78
CA ILE A 262 -10.25 15.52 21.48
C ILE A 262 -9.08 15.38 20.51
N ALA A 263 -7.85 15.63 20.97
CA ALA A 263 -6.66 15.47 20.14
C ALA A 263 -6.53 14.02 19.64
N ASP A 264 -6.70 13.02 20.51
CA ASP A 264 -6.66 11.61 20.13
C ASP A 264 -7.78 11.23 19.15
N ALA A 265 -8.99 11.77 19.35
CA ALA A 265 -10.10 11.53 18.44
C ALA A 265 -9.84 12.11 17.04
N ILE A 266 -9.22 13.30 16.95
CA ILE A 266 -8.74 13.86 15.67
C ILE A 266 -7.68 12.94 15.05
N MET A 267 -6.68 12.53 15.83
CA MET A 267 -5.59 11.67 15.35
C MET A 267 -6.09 10.32 14.84
N LYS A 268 -7.07 9.71 15.51
CA LYS A 268 -7.69 8.45 15.08
C LYS A 268 -8.39 8.58 13.73
N LYS A 269 -9.05 9.72 13.47
CA LYS A 269 -9.79 9.96 12.22
C LYS A 269 -8.92 10.42 11.07
N ALA A 270 -7.95 11.29 11.34
CA ALA A 270 -7.14 11.91 10.31
C ALA A 270 -5.73 12.25 10.85
N PRO A 271 -4.82 11.26 10.89
CA PRO A 271 -3.46 11.46 11.37
C PRO A 271 -2.68 12.52 10.58
N GLN A 272 -3.11 12.84 9.35
CA GLN A 272 -2.47 13.82 8.50
C GLN A 272 -2.46 15.25 9.08
N TYR A 273 -3.33 15.55 10.04
CA TYR A 273 -3.43 16.87 10.68
C TYR A 273 -2.59 17.01 11.96
N PHE A 274 -1.66 16.08 12.22
CA PHE A 274 -0.79 16.15 13.39
C PHE A 274 -0.10 17.51 13.55
N ASP A 275 0.48 18.05 12.48
CA ASP A 275 1.22 19.33 12.49
C ASP A 275 0.31 20.55 12.69
N SER A 276 -1.00 20.36 12.50
CA SER A 276 -2.05 21.37 12.65
C SER A 276 -2.62 21.42 14.07
N LEU A 277 -2.27 20.45 14.93
CA LEU A 277 -2.61 20.48 16.36
C LEU A 277 -1.83 21.59 17.08
N PRO A 278 -2.37 22.16 18.18
CA PRO A 278 -1.60 23.02 19.07
C PRO A 278 -0.34 22.30 19.59
N LYS A 279 0.76 23.04 19.75
CA LYS A 279 2.08 22.46 20.10
C LYS A 279 2.03 21.56 21.34
N GLN A 280 1.24 21.89 22.36
CA GLN A 280 1.10 21.10 23.58
C GLN A 280 0.52 19.69 23.34
N PHE A 281 -0.25 19.50 22.26
CA PHE A 281 -0.84 18.21 21.88
C PHE A 281 -0.04 17.45 20.83
N GLN A 282 0.97 18.08 20.21
CA GLN A 282 1.93 17.41 19.34
C GLN A 282 2.90 16.59 20.20
N THR A 283 2.49 15.39 20.61
CA THR A 283 3.29 14.52 21.48
C THR A 283 4.04 13.45 20.69
N VAL A 284 5.08 12.88 21.30
CA VAL A 284 5.82 11.74 20.72
C VAL A 284 4.90 10.57 20.40
N SER A 285 3.96 10.24 21.31
CA SER A 285 3.02 9.14 21.12
C SER A 285 2.11 9.37 19.90
N ARG A 286 1.57 10.59 19.71
CA ARG A 286 0.74 10.93 18.55
C ARG A 286 1.55 11.00 17.26
N LEU A 287 2.80 11.46 17.31
CA LEU A 287 3.68 11.45 16.15
C LEU A 287 3.96 10.01 15.69
N LEU A 288 4.30 9.12 16.61
CA LEU A 288 4.51 7.70 16.30
C LEU A 288 3.24 7.06 15.70
N PHE A 289 2.08 7.32 16.31
CA PHE A 289 0.79 6.88 15.77
C PHE A 289 0.55 7.41 14.35
N THR A 290 0.91 8.67 14.09
CA THR A 290 0.80 9.29 12.76
C THR A 290 1.66 8.58 11.74
N ILE A 291 2.93 8.32 12.08
CA ILE A 291 3.88 7.65 11.19
C ILE A 291 3.41 6.23 10.85
N ASP A 292 2.85 5.50 11.81
CA ASP A 292 2.36 4.13 11.58
C ASP A 292 1.11 4.08 10.69
N ASN A 293 0.22 5.08 10.80
CA ASN A 293 -1.09 5.09 10.14
C ASN A 293 -1.17 5.99 8.90
N HIS A 294 -0.16 6.79 8.60
CA HIS A 294 -0.11 7.66 7.42
C HIS A 294 1.28 7.63 6.77
N LYS A 295 1.45 6.72 5.79
CA LYS A 295 2.74 6.44 5.15
C LYS A 295 3.08 7.34 3.95
N ASP A 296 2.17 8.21 3.54
CA ASP A 296 2.30 9.05 2.33
C ASP A 296 3.11 10.34 2.55
N TYR A 297 3.87 10.43 3.64
CA TYR A 297 4.78 11.55 3.85
C TYR A 297 6.06 11.36 3.05
N TYR A 298 6.16 12.07 1.93
CA TYR A 298 7.41 12.18 1.18
C TYR A 298 8.49 12.96 1.94
N HIS A 299 8.12 13.83 2.89
CA HIS A 299 9.06 14.66 3.67
C HIS A 299 8.64 14.79 5.13
N TYR A 300 9.29 14.05 6.03
CA TYR A 300 9.00 14.10 7.47
C TYR A 300 9.43 15.44 8.12
N ASP A 301 10.31 16.20 7.49
CA ASP A 301 10.66 17.57 7.92
C ASP A 301 9.45 18.51 7.98
N ASN A 302 8.50 18.35 7.06
CA ASN A 302 7.28 19.17 7.05
C ASN A 302 6.34 18.82 8.20
N LEU A 303 6.35 17.54 8.62
CA LEU A 303 5.54 17.02 9.71
C LEU A 303 6.13 17.39 11.07
N ILE A 304 7.45 17.26 11.23
CA ILE A 304 8.15 17.40 12.51
C ILE A 304 8.79 18.80 12.58
N LYS A 305 7.96 19.80 12.88
CA LYS A 305 8.41 21.19 13.03
C LYS A 305 9.12 21.46 14.36
N ASP A 306 8.73 20.76 15.42
CA ASP A 306 9.38 20.86 16.74
C ASP A 306 10.43 19.76 16.90
N LYS A 307 11.71 20.16 16.93
CA LYS A 307 12.85 19.25 17.11
C LYS A 307 12.80 18.46 18.42
N LYS A 308 12.07 18.93 19.45
CA LYS A 308 11.89 18.20 20.72
C LYS A 308 11.17 16.86 20.53
N LEU A 309 10.45 16.68 19.43
CA LEU A 309 9.78 15.43 19.10
C LEU A 309 10.72 14.35 18.55
N LEU A 310 11.92 14.73 18.09
CA LEU A 310 12.95 13.83 17.58
C LEU A 310 13.68 13.09 18.72
N THR A 311 12.90 12.37 19.51
CA THR A 311 13.40 11.49 20.56
C THR A 311 14.01 10.22 19.98
N LYS A 312 14.79 9.48 20.79
CA LYS A 312 15.43 8.22 20.38
C LYS A 312 14.43 7.21 19.78
N SER A 313 13.20 7.13 20.30
CA SER A 313 12.17 6.24 19.75
C SER A 313 11.70 6.68 18.36
N VAL A 314 11.45 7.97 18.16
CA VAL A 314 11.03 8.54 16.88
C VAL A 314 12.12 8.38 15.82
N CYS A 315 13.36 8.76 16.13
CA CYS A 315 14.47 8.62 15.18
C CYS A 315 14.68 7.16 14.75
N LYS A 316 14.53 6.20 15.67
CA LYS A 316 14.61 4.76 15.32
C LYS A 316 13.52 4.33 14.33
N VAL A 317 12.31 4.86 14.45
CA VAL A 317 11.21 4.55 13.50
C VAL A 317 11.51 5.19 12.15
N LEU A 318 11.96 6.45 12.13
CA LEU A 318 12.29 7.16 10.89
C LEU A 318 13.41 6.45 10.10
N VAL A 319 14.49 6.02 10.75
CA VAL A 319 15.59 5.29 10.07
C VAL A 319 15.09 4.00 9.41
N LYS A 320 14.12 3.30 10.00
CA LYS A 320 13.54 2.08 9.41
C LYS A 320 12.74 2.36 8.14
N LEU A 321 12.15 3.55 8.02
CA LEU A 321 11.33 3.92 6.87
C LEU A 321 12.15 4.31 5.65
N ASN A 322 13.44 4.61 5.82
CA ASN A 322 14.41 4.78 4.74
C ASN A 322 14.01 5.88 3.71
N ASN A 323 13.33 6.94 4.15
CA ASN A 323 12.85 8.01 3.26
C ASN A 323 13.01 9.38 3.92
N ASN A 324 13.71 10.30 3.24
CA ASN A 324 13.85 11.73 3.56
C ASN A 324 13.87 12.03 5.06
N LEU A 325 14.95 11.59 5.70
CA LEU A 325 15.17 11.71 7.15
C LEU A 325 15.34 13.17 7.55
N PRO A 326 14.60 13.66 8.56
CA PRO A 326 14.87 14.97 9.11
C PRO A 326 16.25 15.02 9.77
N VAL A 327 16.77 16.23 9.99
CA VAL A 327 18.03 16.40 10.72
C VAL A 327 17.84 15.99 12.19
N PHE A 328 18.53 14.93 12.60
CA PHE A 328 18.46 14.42 13.97
C PHE A 328 19.20 15.32 14.96
N PRO A 329 18.72 15.44 16.21
CA PRO A 329 19.44 16.12 17.27
C PRO A 329 20.79 15.44 17.57
N ASP A 330 21.81 16.23 17.91
CA ASP A 330 23.17 15.74 18.18
C ASP A 330 23.19 14.73 19.33
N GLU A 331 22.29 14.88 20.31
CA GLU A 331 22.19 14.02 21.50
C GLU A 331 21.77 12.57 21.18
N ILE A 332 21.17 12.34 20.00
CA ILE A 332 20.76 11.00 19.57
C ILE A 332 21.97 10.16 19.15
N TRP A 333 23.04 10.79 18.66
CA TRP A 333 24.21 10.12 18.12
C TRP A 333 25.13 9.58 19.22
N ASN A 334 24.95 8.29 19.52
CA ASN A 334 25.79 7.47 20.39
C ASN A 334 26.00 6.08 19.77
N GLU A 335 26.92 5.29 20.34
CA GLU A 335 27.25 3.96 19.83
C GLU A 335 26.01 3.05 19.68
N ASP A 336 25.07 3.07 20.63
CA ASP A 336 23.89 2.21 20.59
C ASP A 336 22.96 2.57 19.42
N PHE A 337 22.80 3.86 19.14
CA PHE A 337 22.00 4.32 18.01
C PHE A 337 22.67 3.97 16.69
N VAL A 338 24.00 4.12 16.58
CA VAL A 338 24.76 3.70 15.39
C VAL A 338 24.68 2.19 15.18
N LYS A 339 24.87 1.38 16.24
CA LYS A 339 24.70 -0.09 16.20
C LYS A 339 23.28 -0.48 15.75
N PHE A 340 22.27 0.29 16.14
CA PHE A 340 20.90 0.10 15.66
C PHE A 340 20.77 0.42 14.16
N CYS A 341 21.30 1.57 13.70
CA CYS A 341 21.24 1.95 12.29
C CYS A 341 21.93 0.92 11.40
N MET A 342 23.10 0.40 11.83
CA MET A 342 23.84 -0.63 11.10
C MET A 342 23.11 -1.98 10.98
N LYS A 343 22.11 -2.26 11.83
CA LYS A 343 21.28 -3.47 11.71
C LYS A 343 20.16 -3.32 10.68
N ILE A 344 19.84 -2.10 10.27
CA ILE A 344 18.81 -1.84 9.28
C ILE A 344 19.41 -2.10 7.91
N THR A 345 18.87 -3.09 7.20
CA THR A 345 19.34 -3.46 5.87
C THR A 345 18.77 -2.53 4.81
N GLY A 346 19.56 -2.22 3.77
CA GLY A 346 19.09 -1.50 2.59
C GLY A 346 19.06 0.03 2.66
N SER A 347 19.64 0.65 3.69
CA SER A 347 19.70 2.12 3.86
C SER A 347 21.01 2.61 4.48
N PHE A 348 21.56 3.69 3.90
CA PHE A 348 22.65 4.47 4.51
C PHE A 348 22.38 5.98 4.54
N TYR A 349 21.13 6.46 4.36
CA TYR A 349 20.85 7.91 4.40
C TYR A 349 21.17 8.56 5.74
N TRP A 350 21.09 7.80 6.83
CA TRP A 350 21.48 8.27 8.16
C TRP A 350 22.99 8.54 8.28
N PHE A 351 23.82 8.01 7.38
CA PHE A 351 25.29 8.12 7.43
C PHE A 351 25.77 9.56 7.20
N GLU A 352 25.07 10.33 6.36
CA GLU A 352 25.35 11.76 6.11
C GLU A 352 25.32 12.60 7.40
N GLN A 353 24.38 12.26 8.30
CA GLN A 353 24.17 13.01 9.54
C GLN A 353 25.03 12.49 10.69
N MET A 354 25.61 11.28 10.56
CA MET A 354 26.36 10.66 11.64
C MET A 354 27.67 11.41 11.90
N PRO A 355 27.97 11.80 13.15
CA PRO A 355 29.24 12.41 13.48
C PRO A 355 30.44 11.53 13.12
N GLN A 356 31.43 12.11 12.43
CA GLN A 356 32.62 11.40 11.96
C GLN A 356 33.40 10.67 13.08
N ARG A 357 33.38 11.19 14.31
CA ARG A 357 34.00 10.55 15.49
C ARG A 357 33.44 9.15 15.83
N LEU A 358 32.23 8.83 15.35
CA LEU A 358 31.58 7.53 15.56
C LEU A 358 31.79 6.55 14.40
N GLN A 359 32.44 6.99 13.31
CA GLN A 359 32.70 6.14 12.15
C GLN A 359 33.77 5.09 12.46
N THR A 360 33.64 3.94 11.82
CA THR A 360 34.65 2.88 11.79
C THR A 360 34.93 2.48 10.34
N GLN A 361 36.05 1.80 10.11
CA GLN A 361 36.42 1.32 8.77
C GLN A 361 35.33 0.42 8.15
N ASP A 362 34.76 -0.50 8.92
CA ASP A 362 33.68 -1.39 8.47
C ASP A 362 32.41 -0.62 8.06
N MET A 363 32.04 0.42 8.83
CA MET A 363 30.88 1.27 8.51
C MET A 363 31.10 2.04 7.20
N VAL A 364 32.27 2.66 7.04
CA VAL A 364 32.63 3.40 5.82
C VAL A 364 32.61 2.46 4.61
N ASN A 365 33.19 1.27 4.73
CA ASN A 365 33.20 0.28 3.65
C ASN A 365 31.78 -0.08 3.21
N LYS A 366 30.89 -0.43 4.16
CA LYS A 366 29.50 -0.78 3.86
C LYS A 366 28.70 0.39 3.28
N ALA A 367 28.91 1.60 3.79
CA ALA A 367 28.24 2.80 3.28
C ALA A 367 28.65 3.10 1.84
N VAL A 368 29.95 3.04 1.53
CA VAL A 368 30.50 3.27 0.19
C VAL A 368 30.11 2.15 -0.79
N GLU A 369 30.04 0.91 -0.32
CA GLU A 369 29.58 -0.23 -1.12
C GLU A 369 28.10 -0.07 -1.52
N TYR A 370 27.26 0.39 -0.59
CA TYR A 370 25.87 0.74 -0.88
C TYR A 370 25.75 1.86 -1.92
N SER A 371 26.49 2.95 -1.75
CA SER A 371 26.58 4.03 -2.73
C SER A 371 27.94 4.72 -2.66
N GLY A 372 28.62 4.82 -3.81
CA GLY A 372 29.95 5.44 -3.88
C GLY A 372 29.94 6.91 -3.43
N TYR A 373 28.80 7.60 -3.55
CA TYR A 373 28.62 8.98 -3.10
C TYR A 373 28.72 9.15 -1.59
N ASN A 374 28.51 8.09 -0.79
CA ASN A 374 28.64 8.17 0.66
C ASN A 374 30.07 8.48 1.13
N VAL A 375 31.07 8.37 0.24
CA VAL A 375 32.45 8.78 0.51
C VAL A 375 32.56 10.24 0.92
N GLN A 376 31.65 11.12 0.46
CA GLN A 376 31.66 12.54 0.81
C GLN A 376 31.46 12.81 2.32
N TYR A 377 30.86 11.86 3.02
CA TYR A 377 30.59 11.96 4.46
C TYR A 377 31.60 11.17 5.30
N ALA A 378 32.46 10.36 4.68
CA ALA A 378 33.44 9.54 5.37
C ALA A 378 34.62 10.38 5.89
N HIS A 379 35.08 10.07 7.10
CA HIS A 379 36.29 10.68 7.63
C HIS A 379 37.50 10.24 6.78
N PRO A 380 38.39 11.16 6.34
CA PRO A 380 39.47 10.85 5.40
C PRO A 380 40.43 9.74 5.83
N SER A 381 40.58 9.48 7.15
CA SER A 381 41.43 8.41 7.66
C SER A 381 40.94 7.00 7.32
N PHE A 382 39.64 6.83 7.05
CA PHE A 382 39.05 5.54 6.68
C PHE A 382 39.00 5.31 5.16
N ILE A 383 39.41 6.31 4.37
CA ILE A 383 39.55 6.16 2.92
C ILE A 383 40.98 5.71 2.65
N ASN A 384 41.15 4.42 2.36
CA ASN A 384 42.43 3.86 1.94
C ASN A 384 42.60 3.91 0.41
N SER A 385 43.82 3.64 -0.05
CA SER A 385 44.17 3.70 -1.48
C SER A 385 43.31 2.77 -2.35
N HIS A 386 43.04 1.55 -1.89
CA HIS A 386 42.22 0.58 -2.63
C HIS A 386 40.77 1.06 -2.83
N ILE A 387 40.14 1.62 -1.79
CA ILE A 387 38.80 2.22 -1.88
C ILE A 387 38.81 3.40 -2.84
N ALA A 388 39.81 4.29 -2.73
CA ALA A 388 39.94 5.45 -3.59
C ALA A 388 40.08 5.05 -5.08
N MET A 389 40.92 4.05 -5.39
CA MET A 389 41.06 3.50 -6.74
C MET A 389 39.72 2.99 -7.28
N LYS A 390 39.03 2.14 -6.52
CA LYS A 390 37.74 1.56 -6.93
C LYS A 390 36.68 2.63 -7.17
N LEU A 391 36.60 3.65 -6.32
CA LEU A 391 35.63 4.74 -6.45
C LEU A 391 35.94 5.62 -7.66
N TYR A 392 37.19 6.04 -7.82
CA TYR A 392 37.61 6.89 -8.93
C TYR A 392 37.33 6.23 -10.28
N ARG A 393 37.59 4.92 -10.41
CA ARG A 393 37.33 4.17 -11.65
C ARG A 393 35.85 3.91 -11.90
N LYS A 394 35.01 3.93 -10.86
CA LYS A 394 33.56 3.83 -10.99
C LYS A 394 32.94 5.15 -11.47
N ASP A 395 33.38 6.27 -10.91
CA ASP A 395 32.91 7.61 -11.27
C ASP A 395 33.99 8.65 -10.96
N GLY A 396 34.60 9.22 -12.01
CA GLY A 396 35.64 10.23 -11.87
C GLY A 396 35.21 11.49 -11.12
N ASN A 397 33.90 11.78 -11.05
CA ASN A 397 33.38 12.92 -10.28
C ASN A 397 33.57 12.75 -8.77
N LEU A 398 33.82 11.52 -8.29
CA LEU A 398 34.09 11.27 -6.87
C LEU A 398 35.47 11.75 -6.42
N LYS A 399 36.37 12.09 -7.37
CA LYS A 399 37.73 12.58 -7.08
C LYS A 399 37.75 13.68 -6.01
N LYS A 400 36.81 14.62 -6.06
CA LYS A 400 36.72 15.76 -5.11
C LYS A 400 36.56 15.35 -3.64
N TYR A 401 36.15 14.12 -3.37
CA TYR A 401 35.95 13.58 -2.02
C TYR A 401 37.08 12.63 -1.58
N LEU A 402 38.02 12.32 -2.48
CA LEU A 402 39.12 11.40 -2.20
C LEU A 402 40.35 12.18 -1.71
N PRO A 403 41.14 11.64 -0.76
CA PRO A 403 42.37 12.29 -0.32
C PRO A 403 43.35 12.52 -1.48
N SER A 404 43.71 13.78 -1.72
CA SER A 404 44.58 14.18 -2.84
C SER A 404 45.95 13.48 -2.84
N ARG A 405 46.46 13.14 -1.65
CA ARG A 405 47.73 12.43 -1.47
C ARG A 405 47.83 11.15 -2.31
N PHE A 406 46.72 10.42 -2.49
CA PHE A 406 46.78 9.17 -3.25
C PHE A 406 47.10 9.39 -4.73
N PHE A 407 46.65 10.50 -5.30
CA PHE A 407 46.94 10.87 -6.68
C PHE A 407 48.35 11.44 -6.83
N THR A 408 48.80 12.25 -5.87
CA THR A 408 50.17 12.78 -5.86
C THR A 408 51.19 11.67 -5.68
N ASP A 409 50.95 10.74 -4.75
CA ASP A 409 51.83 9.61 -4.48
C ASP A 409 51.86 8.67 -5.69
N PHE A 410 50.71 8.43 -6.33
CA PHE A 410 50.64 7.64 -7.56
C PHE A 410 51.47 8.27 -8.69
N THR A 411 51.31 9.57 -8.92
CA THR A 411 52.05 10.29 -9.97
C THR A 411 53.55 10.32 -9.65
N ALA A 412 53.93 10.53 -8.38
CA ALA A 412 55.31 10.54 -7.95
C ALA A 412 55.97 9.15 -8.02
N THR A 413 55.21 8.07 -7.83
CA THR A 413 55.73 6.70 -7.85
C THR A 413 55.84 6.18 -9.29
N THR A 414 54.83 6.45 -10.12
CA THR A 414 54.71 5.86 -11.45
C THR A 414 55.19 6.78 -12.57
N GLY A 415 55.17 8.09 -12.36
CA GLY A 415 55.36 9.10 -13.41
C GLY A 415 54.19 9.20 -14.39
N LEU A 416 53.15 8.37 -14.23
CA LEU A 416 51.96 8.42 -15.06
C LEU A 416 51.01 9.53 -14.60
N PRO A 417 50.25 10.14 -15.53
CA PRO A 417 49.17 11.08 -15.18
C PRO A 417 48.14 10.45 -14.22
N GLU A 418 47.53 11.26 -13.37
CA GLU A 418 46.56 10.81 -12.35
C GLU A 418 45.33 10.08 -12.92
N GLU A 419 45.00 10.28 -14.20
CA GLU A 419 43.92 9.59 -14.90
C GLU A 419 44.12 8.06 -14.92
N PHE A 420 45.38 7.61 -14.81
CA PHE A 420 45.74 6.19 -14.69
C PHE A 420 45.50 5.60 -13.30
N PHE A 421 45.18 6.41 -12.28
CA PHE A 421 45.03 5.95 -10.91
C PHE A 421 43.97 4.85 -10.78
N GLY A 422 44.33 3.69 -10.22
CA GLY A 422 43.45 2.51 -10.12
C GLY A 422 43.25 1.76 -11.43
N GLY A 423 44.05 2.06 -12.46
CA GLY A 423 44.00 1.44 -13.78
C GLY A 423 44.97 0.30 -14.03
N GLU A 424 45.55 -0.29 -12.99
CA GLU A 424 46.51 -1.38 -13.12
C GLU A 424 45.87 -2.63 -13.74
N CYS A 425 46.57 -3.27 -14.68
CA CYS A 425 46.18 -4.49 -15.36
C CYS A 425 47.43 -5.29 -15.79
N SER A 426 47.24 -6.52 -16.29
CA SER A 426 48.36 -7.29 -16.83
C SER A 426 48.86 -6.69 -18.16
N PHE A 427 50.10 -7.02 -18.55
CA PHE A 427 50.65 -6.61 -19.84
C PHE A 427 49.80 -7.10 -21.03
N LEU A 428 49.31 -8.35 -20.95
CA LEU A 428 48.43 -8.90 -21.98
C LEU A 428 47.06 -8.21 -21.99
N GLU A 429 46.48 -7.94 -20.82
CA GLU A 429 45.21 -7.21 -20.74
C GLU A 429 45.33 -5.81 -21.33
N LEU A 430 46.42 -5.10 -21.04
CA LEU A 430 46.71 -3.79 -21.62
C LEU A 430 46.77 -3.88 -23.15
N LYS A 431 47.47 -4.89 -23.67
CA LYS A 431 47.66 -5.15 -25.11
C LYS A 431 46.35 -5.50 -25.82
N GLU A 432 45.52 -6.32 -25.20
CA GLU A 432 44.33 -6.91 -25.81
C GLU A 432 43.09 -6.04 -25.61
N LYS A 433 42.78 -5.71 -24.35
CA LYS A 433 41.55 -5.00 -23.96
C LYS A 433 41.60 -3.51 -24.27
N ARG A 434 42.79 -2.89 -24.23
CA ARG A 434 43.02 -1.50 -24.62
C ARG A 434 42.03 -0.55 -23.94
N LYS A 435 41.77 -0.79 -22.65
CA LYS A 435 40.88 0.05 -21.86
C LYS A 435 41.52 1.39 -21.62
N GLU A 436 40.72 2.45 -21.63
CA GLU A 436 41.24 3.80 -21.45
C GLU A 436 41.87 3.98 -20.07
N TYR A 437 42.99 4.71 -20.03
CA TYR A 437 43.77 5.01 -18.84
C TYR A 437 44.11 3.78 -18.00
N THR A 438 44.45 2.65 -18.63
CA THR A 438 45.00 1.48 -17.92
C THR A 438 46.50 1.41 -18.07
N TYR A 439 47.19 0.80 -17.11
CA TYR A 439 48.63 0.61 -17.15
C TYR A 439 49.04 -0.76 -16.62
N CYS A 440 50.26 -1.17 -16.90
CA CYS A 440 50.91 -2.32 -16.27
C CYS A 440 52.31 -1.93 -15.81
N GLN A 441 52.80 -2.58 -14.75
CA GLN A 441 54.18 -2.46 -14.30
C GLN A 441 55.01 -3.63 -14.84
N ILE A 442 56.16 -3.33 -15.47
CA ILE A 442 57.17 -4.28 -15.93
C ILE A 442 58.50 -3.88 -15.29
N GLY A 443 58.86 -4.54 -14.19
CA GLY A 443 60.06 -4.21 -13.42
C GLY A 443 59.97 -2.79 -12.86
N ASN A 444 60.94 -1.94 -13.20
CA ASN A 444 60.96 -0.51 -12.83
C ASN A 444 60.22 0.40 -13.83
N THR A 445 59.48 -0.15 -14.79
CA THR A 445 58.83 0.59 -15.87
C THR A 445 57.31 0.49 -15.74
N TYR A 446 56.60 1.59 -15.99
CA TYR A 446 55.15 1.61 -16.12
C TYR A 446 54.77 1.92 -17.56
N ILE A 447 53.84 1.14 -18.12
CA ILE A 447 53.38 1.28 -19.49
C ILE A 447 51.88 1.55 -19.43
N GLY A 448 51.47 2.73 -19.87
CA GLY A 448 50.09 3.18 -19.88
C GLY A 448 49.52 3.26 -21.30
N PHE A 449 48.23 2.98 -21.42
CA PHE A 449 47.42 3.18 -22.62
C PHE A 449 46.28 4.17 -22.35
N TYR A 450 46.09 5.15 -23.24
CA TYR A 450 44.97 6.11 -23.16
C TYR A 450 44.55 6.60 -24.55
N THR A 451 43.42 7.31 -24.60
CA THR A 451 42.92 8.00 -25.80
C THR A 451 42.76 9.49 -25.54
N ASP A 452 42.95 10.32 -26.57
CA ASP A 452 42.92 11.79 -26.45
C ASP A 452 41.53 12.43 -26.64
N GLY A 453 40.43 11.65 -26.72
CA GLY A 453 39.11 12.24 -26.96
C GLY A 453 37.90 11.31 -26.81
N ARG A 454 36.71 11.93 -26.73
CA ARG A 454 35.39 11.27 -26.53
C ARG A 454 34.61 10.94 -27.82
N TYR A 455 35.21 11.11 -29.00
CA TYR A 455 34.53 11.01 -30.31
C TYR A 455 35.21 10.03 -31.27
N SER A 456 34.56 9.72 -32.41
CA SER A 456 34.96 8.71 -33.41
C SER A 456 36.36 8.86 -34.03
N ASN A 457 37.08 9.95 -33.73
CA ASN A 457 38.43 10.23 -34.22
C ASN A 457 39.50 10.23 -33.10
N SER A 458 39.19 9.66 -31.93
CA SER A 458 40.14 9.55 -30.81
C SER A 458 41.40 8.78 -31.24
N SER A 459 42.57 9.37 -31.00
CA SER A 459 43.85 8.71 -31.21
C SER A 459 44.26 7.96 -29.95
N SER A 460 44.72 6.73 -30.11
CA SER A 460 45.27 5.94 -29.02
C SER A 460 46.74 6.25 -28.82
N PHE A 461 47.19 6.27 -27.57
CA PHE A 461 48.56 6.56 -27.17
C PHE A 461 49.09 5.49 -26.23
N VAL A 462 50.40 5.25 -26.31
CA VAL A 462 51.17 4.54 -25.29
C VAL A 462 52.11 5.54 -24.65
N ILE A 463 52.04 5.62 -23.32
CA ILE A 463 53.02 6.31 -22.49
C ILE A 463 53.84 5.26 -21.76
N MET A 464 55.15 5.46 -21.70
CA MET A 464 56.04 4.63 -20.92
C MET A 464 56.87 5.51 -20.02
N THR A 465 56.89 5.18 -18.73
CA THR A 465 57.70 5.84 -17.71
C THR A 465 58.62 4.81 -17.06
N ARG A 466 59.76 5.26 -16.55
CA ARG A 466 60.75 4.41 -15.93
C ARG A 466 61.27 5.06 -14.66
N LEU A 467 61.24 4.31 -13.57
CA LEU A 467 61.85 4.69 -12.30
C LEU A 467 63.37 4.55 -12.43
N SER A 468 64.08 5.67 -12.34
CA SER A 468 65.54 5.68 -12.32
C SER A 468 66.03 5.10 -10.98
N LEU A 469 66.98 4.15 -11.07
CA LEU A 469 67.53 3.48 -9.89
C LEU A 469 68.51 4.38 -9.11
N ASP A 470 69.00 5.45 -9.73
CA ASP A 470 70.03 6.33 -9.14
C ASP A 470 69.43 7.46 -8.28
N ASP A 471 68.33 8.06 -8.74
CA ASP A 471 67.67 9.20 -8.08
C ASP A 471 66.25 8.88 -7.56
N GLY A 472 65.72 7.69 -7.87
CA GLY A 472 64.40 7.23 -7.42
C GLY A 472 63.23 8.01 -8.01
N GLN A 473 63.44 8.78 -9.09
CA GLN A 473 62.38 9.56 -9.74
C GLN A 473 61.93 8.90 -11.05
N PRO A 474 60.62 8.86 -11.34
CA PRO A 474 60.13 8.34 -12.60
C PRO A 474 60.32 9.36 -13.73
N GLN A 475 60.84 8.90 -14.87
CA GLN A 475 61.00 9.71 -16.08
C GLN A 475 60.14 9.17 -17.22
N VAL A 476 59.56 10.07 -18.03
CA VAL A 476 58.84 9.69 -19.25
C VAL A 476 59.85 9.25 -20.30
N VAL A 477 59.83 7.97 -20.68
CA VAL A 477 60.65 7.41 -21.76
C VAL A 477 60.09 7.87 -23.11
N PHE A 478 58.78 7.68 -23.31
CA PHE A 478 58.07 8.21 -24.47
C PHE A 478 56.56 8.34 -24.20
N ASN A 479 55.88 9.16 -25.01
CA ASN A 479 54.42 9.23 -25.12
C ASN A 479 54.07 9.38 -26.61
N ARG A 480 53.57 8.31 -27.25
CA ARG A 480 53.44 8.22 -28.70
C ARG A 480 52.10 7.66 -29.13
N ARG A 481 51.60 8.16 -30.26
CA ARG A 481 50.39 7.68 -30.91
C ARG A 481 50.59 6.26 -31.47
N VAL A 482 49.61 5.41 -31.28
CA VAL A 482 49.54 4.06 -31.87
C VAL A 482 49.10 4.17 -33.32
N GLY A 483 49.94 3.70 -34.24
CA GLY A 483 49.64 3.70 -35.68
C GLY A 483 48.71 2.57 -36.13
N SER A 484 48.91 1.35 -35.62
CA SER A 484 48.08 0.18 -35.95
C SER A 484 48.12 -0.90 -34.87
N PHE A 485 47.01 -1.60 -34.67
CA PHE A 485 46.85 -2.68 -33.68
C PHE A 485 47.09 -4.07 -34.30
N HIS A 486 48.30 -4.35 -34.74
CA HIS A 486 48.74 -5.68 -35.20
C HIS A 486 49.13 -6.60 -34.02
N LYS A 487 49.37 -7.90 -34.25
CA LYS A 487 49.61 -8.89 -33.19
C LYS A 487 50.72 -8.52 -32.19
N THR A 488 51.72 -7.75 -32.60
CA THR A 488 52.88 -7.33 -31.77
C THR A 488 52.92 -5.81 -31.57
N TRP A 489 51.79 -5.11 -31.66
CA TRP A 489 51.76 -3.65 -31.72
C TRP A 489 52.39 -2.97 -30.52
N LEU A 490 52.11 -3.47 -29.31
CA LEU A 490 52.59 -2.88 -28.06
C LEU A 490 54.08 -3.13 -27.92
N GLU A 491 54.52 -4.37 -28.16
CA GLU A 491 55.93 -4.74 -28.09
C GLU A 491 56.76 -3.99 -29.13
N LYS A 492 56.26 -3.85 -30.36
CA LYS A 492 56.93 -3.10 -31.41
C LYS A 492 57.03 -1.62 -31.07
N GLN A 493 55.96 -1.01 -30.56
CA GLN A 493 55.98 0.39 -30.12
C GLN A 493 57.05 0.63 -29.05
N ILE A 494 57.14 -0.27 -28.07
CA ILE A 494 58.17 -0.18 -27.04
C ILE A 494 59.56 -0.38 -27.66
N ALA A 495 59.76 -1.40 -28.50
CA ALA A 495 61.05 -1.66 -29.13
C ALA A 495 61.54 -0.51 -30.04
N ASP A 496 60.62 0.19 -30.72
CA ASP A 496 60.95 1.28 -31.62
C ASP A 496 61.32 2.58 -30.87
N TYR A 497 60.81 2.78 -29.64
CA TYR A 497 60.95 4.05 -28.89
C TYR A 497 61.71 3.96 -27.56
N ASP A 498 61.91 2.76 -27.00
CA ASP A 498 62.77 2.54 -25.83
C ASP A 498 64.20 2.22 -26.27
N ARG A 499 65.12 3.17 -26.05
CA ARG A 499 66.54 3.02 -26.44
C ARG A 499 67.26 1.90 -25.68
N GLU A 500 66.74 1.50 -24.52
CA GLU A 500 67.28 0.41 -23.71
C GLU A 500 66.66 -0.95 -24.07
N PHE A 501 65.73 -1.01 -25.03
CA PHE A 501 65.10 -2.26 -25.39
C PHE A 501 66.04 -3.16 -26.20
N GLU A 502 66.36 -4.32 -25.64
CA GLU A 502 67.09 -5.37 -26.34
C GLU A 502 66.17 -6.53 -26.69
N LYS A 503 66.13 -6.90 -27.97
CA LYS A 503 65.31 -8.01 -28.44
C LYS A 503 65.91 -9.34 -27.96
N PRO A 504 65.14 -10.19 -27.26
CA PRO A 504 65.66 -11.43 -26.69
C PRO A 504 66.04 -12.47 -27.76
N ALA A 505 67.18 -13.13 -27.54
CA ALA A 505 67.64 -14.25 -28.35
C ALA A 505 67.09 -15.58 -27.79
N VAL A 506 66.09 -16.15 -28.46
CA VAL A 506 65.44 -17.40 -28.02
C VAL A 506 65.92 -18.60 -28.84
N SER A 507 66.39 -19.64 -28.15
CA SER A 507 66.81 -20.92 -28.75
C SER A 507 65.70 -21.55 -29.60
N LYS A 508 66.08 -22.26 -30.68
CA LYS A 508 65.14 -22.94 -31.59
C LYS A 508 64.18 -23.88 -30.86
N MET A 509 64.63 -24.53 -29.77
CA MET A 509 63.82 -25.47 -28.97
C MET A 509 62.63 -24.81 -28.25
N TYR A 510 62.68 -23.50 -28.01
CA TYR A 510 61.62 -22.77 -27.29
C TYR A 510 60.73 -21.93 -28.22
N LYS A 511 60.96 -22.01 -29.55
CA LYS A 511 60.22 -21.20 -30.51
C LYS A 511 58.73 -21.53 -30.55
N GLU A 512 58.35 -22.78 -30.33
CA GLU A 512 56.95 -23.23 -30.32
C GLU A 512 56.15 -22.66 -29.15
N VAL A 513 56.81 -22.31 -28.04
CA VAL A 513 56.19 -21.77 -26.82
C VAL A 513 56.45 -20.27 -26.64
N GLN A 514 57.02 -19.62 -27.66
CA GLN A 514 57.26 -18.17 -27.70
C GLN A 514 56.02 -17.45 -28.25
N LEU A 515 55.31 -16.71 -27.39
CA LEU A 515 54.05 -16.04 -27.78
C LEU A 515 54.26 -14.83 -28.71
N SER A 516 55.40 -14.15 -28.58
CA SER A 516 55.77 -12.96 -29.34
C SER A 516 57.27 -12.99 -29.65
N PRO A 517 57.72 -12.56 -30.85
CA PRO A 517 59.14 -12.53 -31.19
C PRO A 517 59.95 -11.55 -30.32
N TYR A 518 59.28 -10.69 -29.54
CA TYR A 518 59.88 -9.77 -28.59
C TYR A 518 59.98 -10.34 -27.17
N TYR A 519 59.47 -11.54 -26.92
CA TYR A 519 59.51 -12.18 -25.61
C TYR A 519 60.69 -13.15 -25.49
N GLY A 520 61.34 -13.16 -24.33
CA GLY A 520 62.19 -14.26 -23.90
C GLY A 520 61.34 -15.47 -23.50
N VAL A 521 61.97 -16.64 -23.42
CA VAL A 521 61.30 -17.85 -22.94
C VAL A 521 62.23 -18.58 -22.00
N GLU A 522 61.70 -18.93 -20.83
CA GLU A 522 62.45 -19.68 -19.81
C GLU A 522 61.58 -20.81 -19.24
N PRO A 523 62.15 -22.00 -18.97
CA PRO A 523 61.44 -23.06 -18.27
C PRO A 523 60.99 -22.61 -16.87
N ALA A 524 59.73 -22.86 -16.53
CA ALA A 524 59.10 -22.47 -15.26
C ALA A 524 58.56 -23.70 -14.47
N GLY A 525 59.13 -24.87 -14.73
CA GLY A 525 58.82 -26.14 -14.05
C GLY A 525 57.81 -27.02 -14.80
N VAL A 526 57.37 -28.08 -14.12
CA VAL A 526 56.42 -29.07 -14.63
C VAL A 526 55.33 -29.30 -13.58
N LYS A 527 54.08 -29.50 -14.00
CA LYS A 527 52.97 -29.90 -13.13
C LYS A 527 52.06 -30.85 -13.92
N ASP A 528 51.69 -31.99 -13.33
CA ASP A 528 50.76 -32.97 -13.94
C ASP A 528 51.15 -33.40 -15.38
N ASP A 529 52.46 -33.65 -15.59
CA ASP A 529 53.09 -33.94 -16.89
C ASP A 529 52.95 -32.83 -17.96
N VAL A 530 52.60 -31.62 -17.55
CA VAL A 530 52.54 -30.41 -18.38
C VAL A 530 53.77 -29.56 -18.11
N GLN A 531 54.54 -29.29 -19.16
CA GLN A 531 55.71 -28.40 -19.11
C GLN A 531 55.23 -26.95 -19.11
N ILE A 532 55.80 -26.12 -18.23
CA ILE A 532 55.41 -24.72 -18.08
C ILE A 532 56.60 -23.85 -18.46
N PHE A 533 56.34 -22.82 -19.25
CA PHE A 533 57.32 -21.84 -19.71
C PHE A 533 56.84 -20.45 -19.36
N ARG A 534 57.72 -19.61 -18.81
CA ARG A 534 57.45 -18.18 -18.64
C ARG A 534 57.92 -17.45 -19.89
N ASN A 535 57.04 -16.63 -20.46
CA ASN A 535 57.37 -15.68 -21.50
C ASN A 535 57.71 -14.35 -20.83
N THR A 536 58.91 -13.84 -21.09
CA THR A 536 59.43 -12.64 -20.44
C THR A 536 59.51 -11.46 -21.41
N PHE A 537 59.26 -10.25 -20.94
CA PHE A 537 59.44 -9.01 -21.70
C PHE A 537 60.27 -8.05 -20.84
N ARG A 538 61.41 -7.59 -21.37
CA ARG A 538 62.44 -6.87 -20.59
C ARG A 538 62.89 -7.63 -19.33
N GLY A 539 63.04 -8.96 -19.45
CA GLY A 539 63.45 -9.85 -18.36
C GLY A 539 62.34 -10.21 -17.35
N GLU A 540 61.20 -9.52 -17.40
CA GLU A 540 60.09 -9.72 -16.46
C GLU A 540 59.02 -10.63 -17.05
N THR A 541 58.35 -11.42 -16.22
CA THR A 541 57.33 -12.36 -16.71
C THR A 541 56.06 -11.62 -17.12
N VAL A 542 55.61 -11.82 -18.36
CA VAL A 542 54.36 -11.22 -18.88
C VAL A 542 53.28 -12.23 -19.23
N ALA A 543 53.65 -13.51 -19.36
CA ALA A 543 52.72 -14.60 -19.63
C ALA A 543 53.33 -15.95 -19.26
N PHE A 544 52.48 -16.95 -19.05
CA PHE A 544 52.86 -18.35 -18.92
C PHE A 544 52.29 -19.16 -20.08
N VAL A 545 53.03 -20.20 -20.48
CA VAL A 545 52.64 -21.15 -21.52
C VAL A 545 52.76 -22.55 -20.96
N ALA A 546 51.68 -23.33 -21.07
CA ALA A 546 51.59 -24.72 -20.68
C ALA A 546 51.62 -25.61 -21.94
N LYS A 547 52.50 -26.62 -21.97
CA LYS A 547 52.68 -27.52 -23.12
C LYS A 547 52.72 -28.99 -22.71
N ARG A 548 52.02 -29.84 -23.47
CA ARG A 548 52.19 -31.30 -23.46
C ARG A 548 51.94 -31.85 -24.86
N GLY A 549 52.95 -32.50 -25.45
CA GLY A 549 52.91 -32.90 -26.86
C GLY A 549 52.80 -31.69 -27.78
N GLU A 550 51.88 -31.74 -28.74
CA GLU A 550 51.58 -30.63 -29.66
C GLU A 550 50.67 -29.55 -29.05
N ARG A 551 50.05 -29.82 -27.90
CA ARG A 551 49.10 -28.89 -27.30
C ARG A 551 49.79 -27.81 -26.49
N ILE A 552 49.35 -26.57 -26.69
CA ILE A 552 49.89 -25.36 -26.07
C ILE A 552 48.73 -24.44 -25.64
N GLU A 553 48.74 -23.99 -24.39
CA GLU A 553 47.82 -22.97 -23.87
C GLU A 553 48.59 -21.87 -23.15
N SER A 554 48.04 -20.66 -23.06
CA SER A 554 48.69 -19.52 -22.39
C SER A 554 47.76 -18.77 -21.43
N GLY A 555 48.32 -18.24 -20.34
CA GLY A 555 47.60 -17.41 -19.36
C GLY A 555 48.48 -16.29 -18.79
N ASN A 556 47.88 -15.35 -18.06
CA ASN A 556 48.64 -14.27 -17.39
C ASN A 556 49.41 -14.82 -16.19
N THR A 557 48.82 -15.78 -15.49
CA THR A 557 49.41 -16.47 -14.35
C THR A 557 49.74 -17.91 -14.70
N ARG A 558 50.60 -18.52 -13.87
CA ARG A 558 50.94 -19.94 -13.99
C ARG A 558 49.69 -20.81 -13.84
N GLU A 559 48.83 -20.45 -12.90
CA GLU A 559 47.58 -21.14 -12.58
C GLU A 559 46.59 -21.04 -13.74
N GLU A 560 46.39 -19.85 -14.32
CA GLU A 560 45.53 -19.66 -15.49
C GLU A 560 45.97 -20.53 -16.67
N ALA A 561 47.28 -20.54 -16.98
CA ALA A 561 47.81 -21.34 -18.08
C ALA A 561 47.53 -22.84 -17.88
N ILE A 562 47.61 -23.33 -16.64
CA ILE A 562 47.33 -24.74 -16.28
C ILE A 562 45.83 -25.02 -16.32
N GLU A 563 44.99 -24.11 -15.80
CA GLU A 563 43.54 -24.25 -15.82
C GLU A 563 42.98 -24.24 -17.24
N TYR A 564 43.45 -23.34 -18.11
CA TYR A 564 43.12 -23.36 -19.54
C TYR A 564 43.61 -24.64 -20.21
N PHE A 565 44.76 -25.17 -19.80
CA PHE A 565 45.21 -26.48 -20.24
C PHE A 565 44.26 -27.61 -19.83
N HIS A 566 43.73 -27.64 -18.61
CA HIS A 566 42.86 -28.73 -18.16
C HIS A 566 41.38 -28.58 -18.57
N SER A 567 40.84 -27.37 -18.61
CA SER A 567 39.44 -27.11 -18.98
C SER A 567 39.13 -27.58 -20.41
N THR A 568 39.93 -27.17 -21.39
CA THR A 568 39.76 -27.63 -22.79
C THR A 568 40.15 -29.11 -22.99
N TYR A 569 40.95 -29.70 -22.09
CA TYR A 569 41.27 -31.14 -22.15
C TYR A 569 40.05 -32.02 -21.81
N ASN A 570 39.23 -31.56 -20.85
CA ASN A 570 38.04 -32.29 -20.43
C ASN A 570 36.92 -32.21 -21.49
N GLU A 571 36.82 -31.12 -22.26
CA GLU A 571 35.89 -31.01 -23.39
C GLU A 571 36.22 -32.00 -24.52
N MET A 572 37.51 -32.26 -24.79
CA MET A 572 37.94 -33.23 -25.81
C MET A 572 37.80 -34.70 -25.41
N LYS A 573 37.56 -35.02 -24.12
CA LYS A 573 37.33 -36.40 -23.65
C LYS A 573 35.85 -36.80 -23.60
N VAL A 574 34.94 -35.86 -23.83
CA VAL A 574 33.47 -36.06 -23.75
C VAL A 574 32.80 -36.00 -25.13
N ALA A 575 33.58 -35.72 -26.20
CA ALA A 575 33.20 -35.90 -27.59
C ALA A 575 33.89 -37.14 -28.17
#